data_AF-A0A209BN00-F1
#
_entry.id   AF-A0A209BN00-F1
#
_cell.length_a   1.000
_cell.length_b   1.000
_cell.length_c   1.000
_cell.angle_alpha   90.00
_cell.angle_beta   90.00
_cell.angle_gamma   90.00
#
_symmetry.space_group_name_H-M   'P 1'
#
loop_
_entity.id
_entity.type
_entity.pdbx_description
1 polymer ?
#
loop_
_entity_poly.entity_id
_entity_poly.type
_entity_poly.pdbx_seq_one_letter_code
_entity_poly.pdbx_strand_id
1 'polypeptide(L)'
;MPEGRSSLSSRMAALWGRAEATLTKGLLLAVFFVGLVAQFAKPVGDALEGKTYIGGALLSIVGYVLYAEVLRLNAARDTEREELRQLHEAVRRLSGEIQELTARLGPQAGDGATMDLLIEECAQAVLRGGETHLSGMCFTGETFVDPLRRVLEDLPPDPSRSVSVRILVPDFTRPTGVPGLVRNVDGKLADAPGFRRHLTGKIAGYAQDLRTTRGRMLNKNQGTLSVEFRAVHMSPFLKLYAIGNDVVYEGIYDALEVRPDEYGASVPAPRPGHDDGQLLDLIGRGSLLTRWSRYDGEPAGGLVRRRCDFFDTLWDAAKRLEPEPAPSGSGA
;
A
#
# COMPACT_ATOMS: atom_id res chain seq x y z
N MET A 1 22.66 -23.12 34.89
CA MET A 1 23.46 -22.74 36.08
C MET A 1 24.87 -23.27 35.86
N PRO A 2 25.92 -22.44 35.88
CA PRO A 2 26.07 -21.28 36.75
C PRO A 2 26.01 -19.94 36.02
N GLU A 3 25.19 -19.05 36.57
CA GLU A 3 25.28 -17.61 36.43
C GLU A 3 26.39 -17.05 37.33
N GLY A 4 26.85 -15.84 37.02
CA GLY A 4 27.35 -14.93 38.04
C GLY A 4 28.85 -14.73 38.05
N ARG A 5 29.33 -13.75 37.26
CA ARG A 5 30.45 -12.82 37.58
C ARG A 5 30.72 -11.88 36.40
N SER A 6 29.82 -10.92 36.17
CA SER A 6 30.06 -9.82 35.21
C SER A 6 29.48 -8.47 35.64
N SER A 7 29.34 -8.21 36.95
CA SER A 7 28.52 -7.07 37.44
C SER A 7 29.20 -6.04 38.35
N LEU A 8 30.53 -6.04 38.50
CA LEU A 8 31.22 -4.98 39.25
C LEU A 8 32.11 -4.10 38.37
N SER A 9 32.93 -4.70 37.50
CA SER A 9 33.80 -3.96 36.58
C SER A 9 33.01 -3.18 35.51
N SER A 10 31.93 -3.76 34.97
CA SER A 10 31.02 -3.12 34.02
C SER A 10 30.24 -1.96 34.63
N ARG A 11 29.82 -2.08 35.90
CA ARG A 11 29.12 -1.02 36.64
C ARG A 11 30.07 0.11 37.05
N MET A 12 31.31 -0.21 37.44
CA MET A 12 32.34 0.80 37.72
C MET A 12 32.76 1.55 36.45
N ALA A 13 32.91 0.87 35.30
CA ALA A 13 33.24 1.52 34.03
C ALA A 13 32.14 2.48 33.55
N ALA A 14 30.87 2.11 33.71
CA ALA A 14 29.74 2.98 33.37
C ALA A 14 29.60 4.19 34.31
N LEU A 15 29.94 4.03 35.60
CA LEU A 15 29.99 5.13 36.57
C LEU A 15 31.19 6.06 36.31
N TRP A 16 32.32 5.50 35.89
CA TRP A 16 33.51 6.28 35.54
C TRP A 16 33.29 7.14 34.28
N GLY A 17 32.64 6.59 33.25
CA GLY A 17 32.31 7.35 32.04
C GLY A 17 31.32 8.50 32.24
N ARG A 18 30.41 8.38 33.22
CA ARG A 18 29.52 9.50 33.62
C ARG A 18 30.24 10.51 34.51
N ALA A 19 31.13 10.05 35.38
CA ALA A 19 31.95 10.92 36.21
C ALA A 19 32.87 11.78 35.33
N GLU A 20 33.51 11.20 34.33
CA GLU A 20 34.37 11.88 33.38
C GLU A 20 33.61 13.00 32.63
N ALA A 21 32.45 12.70 32.05
CA ALA A 21 31.64 13.71 31.37
C ALA A 21 31.15 14.84 32.30
N THR A 22 30.90 14.55 33.57
CA THR A 22 30.48 15.54 34.58
C THR A 22 31.67 16.41 35.01
N LEU A 23 32.85 15.82 35.14
CA LEU A 23 34.10 16.50 35.49
C LEU A 23 34.55 17.44 34.37
N THR A 24 34.43 16.99 33.13
CA THR A 24 34.71 17.78 31.93
C THR A 24 33.75 18.96 31.80
N LYS A 25 32.44 18.74 32.01
CA LYS A 25 31.45 19.82 32.04
C LYS A 25 31.73 20.81 33.18
N GLY A 26 32.10 20.31 34.36
CA GLY A 26 32.50 21.13 35.51
C GLY A 26 33.72 21.98 35.22
N LEU A 27 34.75 21.42 34.57
CA LEU A 27 35.96 22.13 34.16
C LEU A 27 35.66 23.21 33.12
N LEU A 28 34.86 22.90 32.09
CA LEU A 28 34.45 23.86 31.08
C LEU A 28 33.62 25.01 31.67
N LEU A 29 32.72 24.70 32.59
CA LEU A 29 31.94 25.70 33.32
C LEU A 29 32.85 26.59 34.16
N ALA A 30 33.83 26.02 34.86
CA ALA A 30 34.80 26.78 35.64
C ALA A 30 35.66 27.70 34.76
N VAL A 31 36.15 27.22 33.61
CA VAL A 31 36.91 28.04 32.64
C VAL A 31 36.04 29.15 32.05
N PHE A 32 34.77 28.86 31.74
CA PHE A 32 33.80 29.86 31.30
C PHE A 32 33.57 30.95 32.36
N PHE A 33 33.35 30.57 33.62
CA PHE A 33 33.18 31.54 34.71
C PHE A 33 34.44 32.36 34.96
N VAL A 34 35.63 31.77 34.88
CA VAL A 34 36.90 32.50 34.98
C VAL A 34 37.06 33.49 33.83
N GLY A 35 36.73 33.10 32.60
CA GLY A 35 36.74 33.99 31.43
C GLY A 35 35.70 35.13 31.52
N LEU A 36 34.52 34.83 32.06
CA LEU A 36 33.46 35.82 32.32
C LEU A 36 33.92 36.84 33.36
N VAL A 37 34.44 36.39 34.51
CA VAL A 37 34.94 37.26 35.59
C VAL A 37 36.11 38.15 35.11
N ALA A 38 36.98 37.61 34.25
CA ALA A 38 38.09 38.37 33.67
C ALA A 38 37.63 39.54 32.76
N GLN A 39 36.45 39.45 32.15
CA GLN A 39 35.88 40.55 31.34
C GLN A 39 35.27 41.67 32.19
N PHE A 40 34.87 41.39 33.44
CA PHE A 40 34.18 42.35 34.30
C PHE A 40 35.04 42.92 35.44
N ALA A 41 36.19 42.30 35.75
CA ALA A 41 37.11 42.76 36.80
C ALA A 41 38.47 43.17 36.23
N LYS A 42 38.72 44.48 36.12
CA LYS A 42 40.03 45.07 35.72
C LYS A 42 41.28 44.44 36.36
N PRO A 43 41.34 44.15 37.68
CA PRO A 43 42.54 43.57 38.28
C PRO A 43 42.85 42.12 37.85
N VAL A 44 41.89 41.40 37.26
CA VAL A 44 42.09 40.03 36.75
C VAL A 44 42.55 40.07 35.29
N GLY A 45 42.09 41.05 34.50
CA GLY A 45 42.56 41.31 33.14
C GLY A 45 44.07 41.63 33.08
N ASP A 46 44.54 42.50 33.97
CA ASP A 46 45.95 42.92 34.02
C ASP A 46 46.90 41.77 34.44
N ALA A 47 46.43 40.81 35.25
CA ALA A 47 47.21 39.63 35.65
C ALA A 47 47.32 38.56 34.54
N LEU A 48 46.43 38.59 33.56
CA LEU A 48 46.40 37.69 32.40
C LEU A 48 47.15 38.27 31.19
N GLU A 49 47.31 39.59 31.11
CA GLU A 49 48.03 40.29 30.03
C GLU A 49 49.48 39.83 29.88
N GLY A 50 50.15 39.46 30.98
CA GLY A 50 51.50 38.86 30.98
C GLY A 50 51.56 37.34 30.77
N LYS A 51 50.41 36.64 30.62
CA LYS A 51 50.31 35.16 30.63
C LYS A 51 49.53 34.63 29.42
N THR A 52 49.67 35.27 28.26
CA THR A 52 49.06 34.88 26.98
C THR A 52 49.28 33.40 26.62
N TYR A 53 50.41 32.82 27.05
CA TYR A 53 50.72 31.39 26.89
C TYR A 53 49.78 30.44 27.65
N ILE A 54 49.27 30.85 28.82
CA ILE A 54 48.37 30.04 29.65
C ILE A 54 46.95 30.04 29.07
N GLY A 55 46.50 31.17 28.52
CA GLY A 55 45.22 31.27 27.82
C GLY A 55 45.17 30.38 26.57
N GLY A 56 46.25 30.35 25.78
CA GLY A 56 46.37 29.47 24.62
C GLY A 56 46.41 27.98 24.98
N ALA A 57 47.12 27.61 26.06
CA ALA A 57 47.18 26.23 26.54
C ALA A 57 45.80 25.73 27.04
N LEU A 58 45.08 26.55 27.81
CA LEU A 58 43.72 26.22 28.27
C LEU A 58 42.74 26.09 27.10
N LEU A 59 42.77 27.00 26.14
CA LEU A 59 41.92 26.93 24.94
C LEU A 59 42.20 25.67 24.12
N SER A 60 43.47 25.28 24.00
CA SER A 60 43.88 24.07 23.27
C SER A 60 43.40 22.79 23.96
N ILE A 61 43.46 22.73 25.31
CA ILE A 61 42.94 21.60 26.08
C ILE A 61 41.42 21.50 25.93
N VAL A 62 40.72 22.63 26.03
CA VAL A 62 39.26 22.69 25.82
C VAL A 62 38.90 22.25 24.39
N GLY A 63 39.63 22.72 23.38
CA GLY A 63 39.42 22.32 21.99
C GLY A 63 39.65 20.82 21.77
N TYR A 64 40.71 20.26 22.36
CA TYR A 64 41.01 18.83 22.28
C TYR A 64 39.91 17.96 22.91
N VAL A 65 39.43 18.36 24.09
CA VAL A 65 38.35 17.67 24.81
C VAL A 65 37.05 17.71 24.02
N LEU A 66 36.68 18.87 23.46
CA LEU A 66 35.48 19.00 22.63
C LEU A 66 35.59 18.17 21.36
N TYR A 67 36.76 18.17 20.70
CA TYR A 67 36.99 17.35 19.51
C TYR A 67 36.87 15.85 19.82
N ALA A 68 37.46 15.39 20.93
CA ALA A 68 37.37 14.00 21.36
C ALA A 68 35.92 13.57 21.64
N GLU A 69 35.13 14.42 22.29
CA GLU A 69 33.72 14.10 22.58
C GLU A 69 32.86 14.11 21.31
N VAL A 70 33.10 15.04 20.38
CA VAL A 70 32.45 15.06 19.07
C VAL A 70 32.78 13.80 18.26
N LEU A 71 34.05 13.37 18.27
CA LEU A 71 34.48 12.15 17.59
C LEU A 71 33.79 10.92 18.19
N ARG A 72 33.67 10.85 19.52
CA ARG A 72 32.98 9.76 20.22
C ARG A 72 31.48 9.73 19.93
N LEU A 73 30.82 10.90 19.91
CA LEU A 73 29.40 11.02 19.58
C LEU A 73 29.10 10.61 18.14
N ASN A 74 29.97 10.97 17.19
CA ASN A 74 29.83 10.55 15.80
C ASN A 74 30.00 9.03 15.67
N ALA A 75 31.02 8.45 16.31
CA ALA A 75 31.23 7.01 16.30
C ALA A 75 30.02 6.24 16.85
N ALA A 76 29.44 6.70 17.97
CA ALA A 76 28.24 6.09 18.55
C ALA A 76 27.02 6.17 17.62
N ARG A 77 26.82 7.32 16.94
CA ARG A 77 25.75 7.49 15.95
C ARG A 77 25.93 6.62 14.72
N ASP A 78 27.15 6.42 14.27
CA ASP A 78 27.44 5.55 13.14
C ASP A 78 27.15 4.08 13.50
N THR A 79 27.49 3.64 14.72
CA THR A 79 27.13 2.31 15.22
C THR A 79 25.62 2.11 15.30
N GLU A 80 24.87 3.08 15.85
CA GLU A 80 23.41 3.02 15.96
C GLU A 80 22.73 2.95 14.57
N ARG A 81 23.24 3.73 13.60
CA ARG A 81 22.77 3.66 12.21
C ARG A 81 23.06 2.30 11.58
N GLU A 82 24.21 1.72 11.86
CA GLU A 82 24.58 0.41 11.33
C GLU A 82 23.73 -0.71 11.95
N GLU A 83 23.48 -0.67 13.26
CA GLU A 83 22.56 -1.59 13.94
C GLU A 83 21.13 -1.49 13.37
N LEU A 84 20.63 -0.28 13.13
CA LEU A 84 19.32 -0.06 12.50
C LEU A 84 19.24 -0.58 11.06
N ARG A 85 20.34 -0.49 10.30
CA ARG A 85 20.44 -1.07 8.95
C ARG A 85 20.44 -2.59 9.01
N GLN A 86 21.24 -3.18 9.90
CA GLN A 86 21.29 -4.63 10.10
C GLN A 86 19.94 -5.18 10.56
N LEU A 87 19.24 -4.48 11.46
CA LEU A 87 17.88 -4.83 11.87
C LEU A 87 16.91 -4.76 10.68
N HIS A 88 16.96 -3.70 9.87
CA HIS A 88 16.14 -3.59 8.67
C HIS A 88 16.41 -4.72 7.66
N GLU A 89 17.67 -5.07 7.44
CA GLU A 89 18.03 -6.19 6.57
C GLU A 89 17.56 -7.53 7.15
N ALA A 90 17.70 -7.74 8.45
CA ALA A 90 17.21 -8.95 9.12
C ALA A 90 15.68 -9.07 9.03
N VAL A 91 14.94 -7.98 9.25
CA VAL A 91 13.48 -7.94 9.09
C VAL A 91 13.09 -8.20 7.64
N ARG A 92 13.77 -7.58 6.67
CA ARG A 92 13.51 -7.79 5.24
C ARG A 92 13.78 -9.23 4.83
N ARG A 93 14.85 -9.83 5.34
CA ARG A 93 15.20 -11.24 5.11
C ARG A 93 14.16 -12.17 5.73
N LEU A 94 13.79 -11.96 7.00
CA LEU A 94 12.78 -12.77 7.68
C LEU A 94 11.42 -12.67 7.00
N SER A 95 11.04 -11.46 6.55
CA SER A 95 9.83 -11.28 5.75
C SER A 95 9.88 -12.07 4.45
N GLY A 96 11.03 -12.12 3.77
CA GLY A 96 11.23 -12.96 2.59
C GLY A 96 11.13 -14.45 2.88
N GLU A 97 11.77 -14.93 3.95
CA GLU A 97 11.74 -16.35 4.36
C GLU A 97 10.32 -16.79 4.78
N ILE A 98 9.59 -15.93 5.51
CA ILE A 98 8.18 -16.18 5.85
C ILE A 98 7.34 -16.26 4.58
N GLN A 99 7.54 -15.33 3.64
CA GLN A 99 6.78 -15.32 2.38
C GLN A 99 7.07 -16.55 1.51
N GLU A 100 8.31 -17.04 1.51
CA GLU A 100 8.68 -18.30 0.84
C GLU A 100 8.05 -19.52 1.54
N LEU A 101 8.06 -19.57 2.87
CA LEU A 101 7.39 -20.62 3.65
C LEU A 101 5.88 -20.62 3.43
N THR A 102 5.26 -19.44 3.42
CA THR A 102 3.84 -19.28 3.09
C THR A 102 3.56 -19.72 1.66
N ALA A 103 4.44 -19.46 0.70
CA ALA A 103 4.30 -19.97 -0.67
C ALA A 103 4.39 -21.51 -0.75
N ARG A 104 5.23 -22.15 0.08
CA ARG A 104 5.33 -23.62 0.16
C ARG A 104 4.13 -24.28 0.85
N LEU A 105 3.44 -23.55 1.72
CA LEU A 105 2.29 -24.04 2.49
C LEU A 105 0.95 -23.61 1.87
N GLY A 106 0.95 -22.64 0.97
CA GLY A 106 -0.21 -22.16 0.24
C GLY A 106 -0.55 -23.01 -0.99
N PRO A 107 -1.68 -22.73 -1.66
CA PRO A 107 -2.04 -23.38 -2.92
C PRO A 107 -0.95 -23.13 -3.97
N GLN A 108 -0.57 -24.19 -4.69
CA GLN A 108 0.51 -24.15 -5.67
C GLN A 108 0.13 -23.32 -6.89
N ALA A 109 1.13 -22.83 -7.62
CA ALA A 109 0.94 -22.15 -8.89
C ALA A 109 0.10 -23.01 -9.85
N GLY A 110 -0.99 -22.43 -10.37
CA GLY A 110 -1.89 -23.15 -11.26
C GLY A 110 -3.06 -23.84 -10.57
N ASP A 111 -3.11 -23.84 -9.23
CA ASP A 111 -4.24 -24.42 -8.50
C ASP A 111 -5.51 -23.59 -8.65
N GLY A 112 -6.64 -24.30 -8.64
CA GLY A 112 -7.97 -23.70 -8.54
C GLY A 112 -8.15 -22.99 -7.21
N ALA A 113 -8.46 -21.70 -7.26
CA ALA A 113 -8.69 -20.83 -6.12
C ALA A 113 -10.10 -20.23 -6.16
N THR A 114 -10.62 -19.92 -4.98
CA THR A 114 -11.92 -19.25 -4.84
C THR A 114 -11.75 -17.73 -4.73
N MET A 115 -12.85 -17.00 -4.93
CA MET A 115 -12.90 -15.57 -4.67
C MET A 115 -12.57 -15.25 -3.20
N ASP A 116 -12.97 -16.11 -2.27
CA ASP A 116 -12.73 -15.91 -0.83
C ASP A 116 -11.23 -15.91 -0.51
N LEU A 117 -10.47 -16.81 -1.13
CA LEU A 117 -9.01 -16.85 -0.96
C LEU A 117 -8.34 -15.57 -1.51
N LEU A 118 -8.77 -15.07 -2.68
CA LEU A 118 -8.29 -13.79 -3.21
C LEU A 118 -8.56 -12.65 -2.22
N ILE A 119 -9.76 -12.59 -1.64
CA ILE A 119 -10.12 -11.54 -0.69
C ILE A 119 -9.34 -11.67 0.62
N GLU A 120 -9.11 -12.90 1.09
CA GLU A 120 -8.26 -13.15 2.25
C GLU A 120 -6.82 -12.65 2.02
N GLU A 121 -6.22 -12.97 0.87
CA GLU A 121 -4.88 -12.48 0.55
C GLU A 121 -4.83 -10.96 0.36
N CYS A 122 -5.88 -10.35 -0.21
CA CYS A 122 -6.01 -8.89 -0.22
C CYS A 122 -6.03 -8.34 1.21
N ALA A 123 -6.83 -8.94 2.11
CA ALA A 123 -6.89 -8.52 3.50
C ALA A 123 -5.54 -8.63 4.18
N GLN A 124 -4.82 -9.74 4.01
CA GLN A 124 -3.47 -9.91 4.55
C GLN A 124 -2.47 -8.89 3.98
N ALA A 125 -2.56 -8.57 2.68
CA ALA A 125 -1.73 -7.55 2.07
C ALA A 125 -1.99 -6.16 2.68
N VAL A 126 -3.26 -5.78 2.84
CA VAL A 126 -3.61 -4.46 3.38
C VAL A 126 -3.34 -4.36 4.89
N LEU A 127 -3.57 -5.44 5.64
CA LEU A 127 -3.32 -5.51 7.08
C LEU A 127 -1.84 -5.39 7.42
N ARG A 128 -0.94 -5.93 6.59
CA ARG A 128 0.52 -5.77 6.74
C ARG A 128 0.97 -4.31 6.82
N GLY A 129 0.17 -3.37 6.31
CA GLY A 129 0.47 -1.95 6.33
C GLY A 129 1.46 -1.54 5.25
N GLY A 130 1.90 -0.28 5.29
CA GLY A 130 2.74 0.30 4.22
C GLY A 130 1.96 0.52 2.92
N GLU A 131 2.66 0.47 1.79
CA GLU A 131 2.08 0.67 0.45
C GLU A 131 1.58 -0.65 -0.14
N THR A 132 0.30 -0.68 -0.51
CA THR A 132 -0.34 -1.84 -1.15
C THR A 132 -1.05 -1.41 -2.43
N HIS A 133 -0.78 -2.10 -3.52
CA HIS A 133 -1.49 -1.92 -4.79
C HIS A 133 -2.38 -3.12 -5.06
N LEU A 134 -3.65 -2.87 -5.34
CA LEU A 134 -4.63 -3.88 -5.73
C LEU A 134 -5.18 -3.51 -7.10
N SER A 135 -5.09 -4.43 -8.04
CA SER A 135 -5.61 -4.26 -9.39
C SER A 135 -6.68 -5.30 -9.68
N GLY A 136 -7.77 -4.92 -10.33
CA GLY A 136 -8.85 -5.82 -10.69
C GLY A 136 -9.41 -5.51 -12.07
N MET A 137 -9.51 -6.52 -12.92
CA MET A 137 -10.25 -6.53 -14.17
C MET A 137 -11.53 -7.31 -13.93
N CYS A 138 -12.65 -6.59 -13.93
CA CYS A 138 -13.93 -7.08 -13.46
C CYS A 138 -15.02 -6.81 -14.50
N PHE A 139 -16.07 -7.62 -14.52
CA PHE A 139 -17.28 -7.34 -15.29
C PHE A 139 -17.99 -6.08 -14.79
N THR A 140 -18.41 -6.06 -13.52
CA THR A 140 -19.00 -4.86 -12.86
C THR A 140 -18.22 -4.40 -11.63
N GLY A 141 -17.40 -5.27 -11.06
CA GLY A 141 -16.71 -5.07 -9.78
C GLY A 141 -17.40 -5.75 -8.58
N GLU A 142 -18.66 -6.18 -8.71
CA GLU A 142 -19.48 -6.70 -7.60
C GLU A 142 -18.79 -7.73 -6.70
N THR A 143 -18.27 -8.80 -7.27
CA THR A 143 -17.70 -9.92 -6.50
C THR A 143 -16.36 -9.60 -5.85
N PHE A 144 -15.75 -8.47 -6.18
CA PHE A 144 -14.43 -8.06 -5.66
C PHE A 144 -14.53 -6.80 -4.78
N VAL A 145 -15.25 -5.79 -5.25
CA VAL A 145 -15.38 -4.49 -4.59
C VAL A 145 -16.12 -4.61 -3.27
N ASP A 146 -17.24 -5.35 -3.22
CA ASP A 146 -18.03 -5.45 -1.99
C ASP A 146 -17.26 -6.12 -0.84
N PRO A 147 -16.62 -7.28 -1.02
CA PRO A 147 -15.80 -7.88 0.03
C PRO A 147 -14.58 -7.02 0.38
N LEU A 148 -13.87 -6.47 -0.61
CA LEU A 148 -12.71 -5.60 -0.37
C LEU A 148 -13.10 -4.37 0.45
N ARG A 149 -14.25 -3.76 0.16
CA ARG A 149 -14.78 -2.62 0.91
C ARG A 149 -14.94 -2.95 2.40
N ARG A 150 -15.47 -4.13 2.73
CA ARG A 150 -15.62 -4.59 4.12
C ARG A 150 -14.26 -4.74 4.81
N VAL A 151 -13.31 -5.37 4.13
CA VAL A 151 -11.92 -5.49 4.61
C VAL A 151 -11.33 -4.12 4.95
N LEU A 152 -11.46 -3.14 4.03
CA LEU A 152 -10.95 -1.79 4.22
C LEU A 152 -11.62 -1.04 5.40
N GLU A 153 -12.93 -1.27 5.61
CA GLU A 153 -13.70 -0.64 6.68
C GLU A 153 -13.33 -1.14 8.08
N ASP A 154 -12.87 -2.39 8.17
CA ASP A 154 -12.54 -3.10 9.39
C ASP A 154 -11.05 -3.05 9.77
N LEU A 155 -10.23 -2.33 8.99
CA LEU A 155 -8.80 -2.17 9.27
C LEU A 155 -8.52 -1.53 10.64
N PRO A 156 -7.44 -1.90 11.33
CA PRO A 156 -6.99 -1.15 12.50
C PRO A 156 -6.45 0.23 12.10
N PRO A 157 -6.49 1.24 13.00
CA PRO A 157 -5.85 2.53 12.77
C PRO A 157 -4.36 2.38 12.46
N ASP A 158 -3.93 2.98 11.36
CA ASP A 158 -2.53 3.07 10.93
C ASP A 158 -2.40 4.22 9.92
N PRO A 159 -1.94 5.41 10.34
CA PRO A 159 -1.83 6.57 9.45
C PRO A 159 -0.75 6.40 8.36
N SER A 160 0.17 5.45 8.51
CA SER A 160 1.26 5.20 7.56
C SER A 160 0.83 4.33 6.38
N ARG A 161 -0.33 3.67 6.48
CA ARG A 161 -0.88 2.80 5.42
C ARG A 161 -1.30 3.60 4.20
N SER A 162 -0.94 3.09 3.02
CA SER A 162 -1.34 3.60 1.70
C SER A 162 -1.88 2.46 0.85
N VAL A 163 -3.14 2.54 0.44
CA VAL A 163 -3.79 1.52 -0.40
C VAL A 163 -4.19 2.16 -1.72
N SER A 164 -3.79 1.56 -2.83
CA SER A 164 -4.23 1.95 -4.17
C SER A 164 -5.05 0.83 -4.78
N VAL A 165 -6.25 1.17 -5.27
CA VAL A 165 -7.17 0.24 -5.91
C VAL A 165 -7.46 0.72 -7.33
N ARG A 166 -7.08 -0.09 -8.33
CA ARG A 166 -7.30 0.16 -9.76
C ARG A 166 -8.26 -0.87 -10.33
N ILE A 167 -9.39 -0.42 -10.86
CA ILE A 167 -10.41 -1.30 -11.43
C ILE A 167 -10.60 -1.03 -12.92
N LEU A 168 -10.38 -2.05 -13.74
CA LEU A 168 -10.76 -2.09 -15.15
C LEU A 168 -12.10 -2.79 -15.33
N VAL A 169 -12.96 -2.19 -16.14
CA VAL A 169 -14.26 -2.75 -16.52
C VAL A 169 -14.50 -2.63 -18.02
N PRO A 170 -15.37 -3.47 -18.61
CA PRO A 170 -15.80 -3.30 -19.98
C PRO A 170 -16.51 -1.95 -20.19
N ASP A 171 -16.27 -1.33 -21.35
CA ASP A 171 -16.97 -0.11 -21.76
C ASP A 171 -18.42 -0.41 -22.22
N PHE A 172 -19.35 -0.45 -21.28
CA PHE A 172 -20.79 -0.58 -21.58
C PHE A 172 -21.44 0.70 -22.10
N THR A 173 -20.70 1.78 -22.34
CA THR A 173 -21.27 2.97 -23.01
C THR A 173 -21.50 2.71 -24.51
N ARG A 174 -20.80 1.72 -25.08
CA ARG A 174 -20.91 1.29 -26.47
C ARG A 174 -21.80 0.06 -26.61
N PRO A 175 -22.42 -0.16 -27.79
CA PRO A 175 -23.14 -1.41 -28.07
C PRO A 175 -22.25 -2.63 -27.88
N THR A 176 -22.77 -3.69 -27.26
CA THR A 176 -22.10 -4.99 -27.16
C THR A 176 -23.10 -6.12 -27.38
N GLY A 177 -22.66 -7.23 -27.98
CA GLY A 177 -23.49 -8.44 -28.08
C GLY A 177 -23.46 -9.27 -26.79
N VAL A 178 -22.45 -9.08 -25.94
CA VAL A 178 -22.32 -9.82 -24.68
C VAL A 178 -21.94 -8.85 -23.57
N PRO A 179 -22.71 -8.81 -22.48
CA PRO A 179 -24.06 -9.36 -22.34
C PRO A 179 -25.04 -8.68 -23.32
N GLY A 180 -26.14 -9.36 -23.65
CA GLY A 180 -27.04 -8.90 -24.71
C GLY A 180 -28.36 -9.66 -24.80
N LEU A 181 -29.24 -9.21 -25.68
CA LEU A 181 -30.52 -9.86 -25.96
C LEU A 181 -30.32 -11.10 -26.83
N VAL A 182 -30.97 -12.20 -26.47
CA VAL A 182 -31.09 -13.40 -27.30
C VAL A 182 -32.24 -13.19 -28.26
N ARG A 183 -31.96 -13.19 -29.57
CA ARG A 183 -33.01 -13.13 -30.60
C ARG A 183 -33.64 -14.51 -30.76
N ASN A 184 -34.92 -14.64 -30.49
CA ASN A 184 -35.64 -15.92 -30.56
C ASN A 184 -35.68 -16.52 -31.98
N VAL A 185 -35.56 -15.69 -33.02
CA VAL A 185 -35.63 -16.13 -34.43
C VAL A 185 -34.39 -16.91 -34.87
N ASP A 186 -33.19 -16.52 -34.44
CA ASP A 186 -31.92 -17.10 -34.93
C ASP A 186 -30.91 -17.40 -33.81
N GLY A 187 -31.28 -17.22 -32.54
CA GLY A 187 -30.42 -17.41 -31.38
C GLY A 187 -29.27 -16.40 -31.28
N LYS A 188 -29.22 -15.38 -32.15
CA LYS A 188 -28.11 -14.43 -32.16
C LYS A 188 -28.24 -13.43 -31.03
N LEU A 189 -27.08 -13.01 -30.54
CA LEU A 189 -26.99 -11.97 -29.55
C LEU A 189 -27.04 -10.58 -30.20
N ALA A 190 -27.80 -9.68 -29.58
CA ALA A 190 -27.91 -8.30 -29.98
C ALA A 190 -27.69 -7.36 -28.78
N ASP A 191 -27.44 -6.09 -29.07
CA ASP A 191 -27.29 -5.09 -28.02
C ASP A 191 -28.53 -5.00 -27.13
N ALA A 192 -28.30 -4.85 -25.83
CA ALA A 192 -29.33 -4.64 -24.81
C ALA A 192 -29.13 -3.26 -24.15
N PRO A 193 -29.61 -2.15 -24.75
CA PRO A 193 -29.31 -0.80 -24.26
C PRO A 193 -29.79 -0.54 -22.83
N GLY A 194 -30.94 -1.11 -22.45
CA GLY A 194 -31.47 -1.04 -21.08
C GLY A 194 -30.54 -1.72 -20.08
N PHE A 195 -30.10 -2.93 -20.40
CA PHE A 195 -29.19 -3.68 -19.54
C PHE A 195 -27.81 -3.04 -19.45
N ARG A 196 -27.24 -2.54 -20.56
CA ARG A 196 -25.98 -1.79 -20.52
C ARG A 196 -26.04 -0.55 -19.63
N ARG A 197 -27.16 0.19 -19.65
CA ARG A 197 -27.37 1.31 -18.71
C ARG A 197 -27.40 0.84 -17.26
N HIS A 198 -28.08 -0.26 -16.98
CA HIS A 198 -28.08 -0.86 -15.64
C HIS A 198 -26.66 -1.24 -15.18
N LEU A 199 -25.87 -1.93 -16.03
CA LEU A 199 -24.49 -2.31 -15.71
C LEU A 199 -23.58 -1.10 -15.49
N THR A 200 -23.72 -0.07 -16.33
CA THR A 200 -23.02 1.21 -16.17
C THR A 200 -23.37 1.84 -14.81
N GLY A 201 -24.64 1.78 -14.42
CA GLY A 201 -25.10 2.22 -13.09
C GLY A 201 -24.49 1.41 -11.94
N LYS A 202 -24.43 0.08 -12.04
CA LYS A 202 -23.77 -0.78 -11.04
C LYS A 202 -22.30 -0.42 -10.86
N ILE A 203 -21.56 -0.28 -11.97
CA ILE A 203 -20.14 0.12 -11.95
C ILE A 203 -19.94 1.47 -11.26
N ALA A 204 -20.77 2.46 -11.61
CA ALA A 204 -20.72 3.78 -10.99
C ALA A 204 -21.00 3.70 -9.48
N GLY A 205 -21.96 2.86 -9.06
CA GLY A 205 -22.26 2.58 -7.65
C GLY A 205 -21.04 2.04 -6.89
N TYR A 206 -20.41 0.97 -7.41
CA TYR A 206 -19.22 0.39 -6.77
C TYR A 206 -18.03 1.36 -6.70
N ALA A 207 -17.83 2.17 -7.74
CA ALA A 207 -16.81 3.21 -7.72
C ALA A 207 -17.11 4.26 -6.62
N GLN A 208 -18.38 4.63 -6.44
CA GLN A 208 -18.80 5.56 -5.40
C GLN A 208 -18.67 4.97 -3.99
N ASP A 209 -18.95 3.69 -3.82
CA ASP A 209 -18.83 3.00 -2.54
C ASP A 209 -17.39 2.98 -2.04
N LEU A 210 -16.42 2.65 -2.89
CA LEU A 210 -14.99 2.70 -2.53
C LEU A 210 -14.51 4.13 -2.26
N ARG A 211 -14.99 5.13 -3.01
CA ARG A 211 -14.71 6.55 -2.72
C ARG A 211 -15.28 7.00 -1.39
N THR A 212 -16.43 6.47 -0.99
CA THR A 212 -17.03 6.71 0.32
C THR A 212 -16.17 6.05 1.41
N THR A 213 -15.69 4.83 1.18
CA THR A 213 -14.78 4.13 2.09
C THR A 213 -13.47 4.89 2.28
N ARG A 214 -12.94 5.57 1.25
CA ARG A 214 -11.78 6.47 1.40
C ARG A 214 -12.02 7.54 2.46
N GLY A 215 -13.19 8.17 2.47
CA GLY A 215 -13.56 9.15 3.50
C GLY A 215 -13.69 8.53 4.89
N ARG A 216 -14.25 7.32 4.98
CA ARG A 216 -14.35 6.57 6.25
C ARG A 216 -12.98 6.21 6.83
N MET A 217 -12.06 5.72 5.99
CA MET A 217 -10.71 5.38 6.40
C MET A 217 -9.95 6.58 6.95
N LEU A 218 -10.08 7.73 6.29
CA LEU A 218 -9.49 8.99 6.77
C LEU A 218 -10.03 9.35 8.17
N ASN A 219 -11.36 9.31 8.36
CA ASN A 219 -11.99 9.63 9.64
C ASN A 219 -11.61 8.67 10.78
N LYS A 220 -11.33 7.40 10.46
CA LYS A 220 -10.91 6.38 11.42
C LYS A 220 -9.39 6.29 11.61
N ASN A 221 -8.61 7.16 10.95
CA ASN A 221 -7.13 7.11 10.96
C ASN A 221 -6.57 5.76 10.50
N GLN A 222 -7.21 5.12 9.52
CA GLN A 222 -6.85 3.80 8.97
C GLN A 222 -5.83 3.86 7.81
N GLY A 223 -5.37 5.07 7.47
CA GLY A 223 -4.44 5.36 6.37
C GLY A 223 -5.11 6.09 5.21
N THR A 224 -4.48 6.00 4.04
CA THR A 224 -4.96 6.61 2.79
C THR A 224 -5.45 5.56 1.80
N LEU A 225 -6.47 5.90 1.01
CA LEU A 225 -7.03 5.06 -0.04
C LEU A 225 -7.15 5.85 -1.34
N SER A 226 -6.50 5.38 -2.40
CA SER A 226 -6.67 5.87 -3.77
C SER A 226 -7.51 4.87 -4.56
N VAL A 227 -8.52 5.36 -5.28
CA VAL A 227 -9.46 4.52 -6.03
C VAL A 227 -9.62 5.10 -7.42
N GLU A 228 -9.36 4.27 -8.44
CA GLU A 228 -9.57 4.66 -9.82
C GLU A 228 -10.29 3.54 -10.59
N PHE A 229 -11.29 3.93 -11.37
CA PHE A 229 -12.01 3.05 -12.28
C PHE A 229 -11.78 3.54 -13.70
N ARG A 230 -11.46 2.62 -14.61
CA ARG A 230 -11.36 2.90 -16.04
C ARG A 230 -12.14 1.86 -16.84
N ALA A 231 -12.70 2.30 -17.95
CA ALA A 231 -13.40 1.47 -18.91
C ALA A 231 -12.54 1.25 -20.15
N VAL A 232 -12.47 0.00 -20.61
CA VAL A 232 -11.79 -0.39 -21.82
C VAL A 232 -12.73 -1.18 -22.71
N HIS A 233 -12.64 -0.98 -24.03
CA HIS A 233 -13.42 -1.76 -24.96
C HIS A 233 -12.78 -3.15 -25.10
N MET A 234 -13.33 -4.13 -24.37
CA MET A 234 -12.83 -5.49 -24.32
C MET A 234 -13.98 -6.49 -24.20
N SER A 235 -13.67 -7.75 -24.45
CA SER A 235 -14.58 -8.85 -24.14
C SER A 235 -14.73 -9.02 -22.63
N PRO A 236 -15.96 -9.13 -22.09
CA PRO A 236 -16.20 -9.15 -20.64
C PRO A 236 -15.89 -10.50 -19.97
N PHE A 237 -15.29 -11.46 -20.67
CA PHE A 237 -15.09 -12.82 -20.15
C PHE A 237 -13.88 -12.98 -19.23
N LEU A 238 -12.93 -12.05 -19.23
CA LEU A 238 -11.70 -12.21 -18.45
C LEU A 238 -11.87 -11.66 -17.02
N LYS A 239 -11.39 -12.44 -16.04
CA LYS A 239 -11.12 -11.99 -14.67
C LYS A 239 -9.62 -11.94 -14.48
N LEU A 240 -9.13 -10.83 -13.95
CA LEU A 240 -7.72 -10.70 -13.59
C LEU A 240 -7.61 -9.86 -12.34
N TYR A 241 -6.93 -10.36 -11.32
CA TYR A 241 -6.68 -9.63 -10.08
C TYR A 241 -5.20 -9.71 -9.76
N ALA A 242 -4.62 -8.61 -9.26
CA ALA A 242 -3.23 -8.58 -8.83
C ALA A 242 -3.11 -7.93 -7.45
N ILE A 243 -2.28 -8.54 -6.62
CA ILE A 243 -1.87 -8.03 -5.31
C ILE A 243 -0.40 -7.63 -5.44
N GLY A 244 -0.16 -6.33 -5.59
CA GLY A 244 1.13 -5.78 -5.97
C GLY A 244 1.63 -6.40 -7.29
N ASN A 245 2.92 -6.73 -7.31
CA ASN A 245 3.56 -7.48 -8.39
C ASN A 245 3.91 -8.90 -7.97
N ASP A 246 3.19 -9.41 -6.97
CA ASP A 246 3.57 -10.63 -6.25
C ASP A 246 2.63 -11.79 -6.51
N VAL A 247 1.32 -11.50 -6.54
CA VAL A 247 0.30 -12.53 -6.75
C VAL A 247 -0.69 -12.08 -7.80
N VAL A 248 -1.04 -12.99 -8.71
CA VAL A 248 -2.07 -12.80 -9.73
C VAL A 248 -3.09 -13.92 -9.63
N TYR A 249 -4.35 -13.55 -9.79
CA TYR A 249 -5.45 -14.48 -10.00
C TYR A 249 -6.05 -14.22 -11.38
N GLU A 250 -6.16 -15.26 -12.21
CA GLU A 250 -6.85 -15.15 -13.51
C GLU A 250 -8.00 -16.14 -13.59
N GLY A 251 -9.03 -15.81 -14.36
CA GLY A 251 -10.16 -16.72 -14.56
C GLY A 251 -11.07 -16.21 -15.66
N ILE A 252 -12.17 -16.92 -15.87
CA ILE A 252 -13.18 -16.53 -16.86
C ILE A 252 -14.58 -16.45 -16.24
N TYR A 253 -15.43 -15.65 -16.86
CA TYR A 253 -16.88 -15.71 -16.66
C TYR A 253 -17.44 -16.83 -17.55
N ASP A 254 -17.47 -18.04 -17.01
CA ASP A 254 -17.93 -19.28 -17.66
C ASP A 254 -19.43 -19.57 -17.43
N ALA A 255 -20.02 -18.97 -16.40
CA ALA A 255 -21.44 -19.07 -16.12
C ALA A 255 -22.23 -18.01 -16.92
N LEU A 256 -22.99 -18.49 -17.90
CA LEU A 256 -23.91 -17.70 -18.69
C LEU A 256 -25.35 -18.02 -18.29
N GLU A 257 -26.11 -17.01 -17.88
CA GLU A 257 -27.51 -17.16 -17.52
C GLU A 257 -28.40 -16.47 -18.54
N VAL A 258 -29.41 -17.20 -19.02
CA VAL A 258 -30.51 -16.63 -19.81
C VAL A 258 -31.64 -16.29 -18.87
N ARG A 259 -32.03 -15.02 -18.80
CA ARG A 259 -33.11 -14.53 -17.94
C ARG A 259 -34.05 -13.59 -18.68
N PRO A 260 -35.26 -13.31 -18.16
CA PRO A 260 -36.13 -12.29 -18.74
C PRO A 260 -35.45 -10.90 -18.79
N ASP A 261 -35.63 -10.14 -19.87
CA ASP A 261 -35.18 -8.75 -19.94
C ASP A 261 -36.10 -7.82 -19.13
N GLU A 262 -35.74 -7.62 -17.87
CA GLU A 262 -36.41 -6.67 -16.96
C GLU A 262 -36.00 -5.20 -17.23
N TYR A 263 -35.03 -4.96 -18.11
CA TYR A 263 -34.43 -3.64 -18.33
C TYR A 263 -34.89 -2.98 -19.64
N GLY A 264 -35.71 -3.69 -20.42
CA GLY A 264 -36.38 -3.15 -21.59
C GLY A 264 -37.19 -1.91 -21.23
N ALA A 265 -37.14 -0.89 -22.08
CA ALA A 265 -38.04 0.26 -21.93
C ALA A 265 -39.47 -0.25 -21.96
N SER A 266 -40.27 0.15 -20.96
CA SER A 266 -41.69 -0.13 -20.77
C SER A 266 -42.41 -0.43 -22.10
N VAL A 267 -42.46 -1.70 -22.48
CA VAL A 267 -43.22 -2.11 -23.66
C VAL A 267 -44.69 -2.01 -23.23
N PRO A 268 -45.55 -1.24 -23.93
CA PRO A 268 -46.98 -1.29 -23.66
C PRO A 268 -47.44 -2.74 -23.83
N ALA A 269 -48.29 -3.21 -22.92
CA ALA A 269 -48.85 -4.56 -22.79
C ALA A 269 -48.55 -5.57 -23.91
N PRO A 270 -48.14 -6.81 -23.58
CA PRO A 270 -47.71 -7.81 -24.54
C PRO A 270 -48.73 -7.96 -25.67
N ARG A 271 -48.30 -7.62 -26.89
CA ARG A 271 -49.07 -7.95 -28.09
C ARG A 271 -48.95 -9.46 -28.30
N PRO A 272 -50.02 -10.19 -28.62
CA PRO A 272 -49.90 -11.61 -28.95
C PRO A 272 -48.92 -11.78 -30.12
N GLY A 273 -47.82 -12.49 -29.87
CA GLY A 273 -46.69 -12.64 -30.81
C GLY A 273 -45.48 -11.70 -30.58
N HIS A 274 -45.44 -10.94 -29.47
CA HIS A 274 -44.21 -10.31 -29.01
C HIS A 274 -43.44 -11.27 -28.10
N ASP A 275 -42.27 -11.66 -28.58
CA ASP A 275 -41.25 -12.38 -27.83
C ASP A 275 -40.85 -11.58 -26.58
N ASP A 276 -41.08 -12.14 -25.40
CA ASP A 276 -40.47 -11.67 -24.17
C ASP A 276 -38.95 -11.78 -24.35
N GLY A 277 -38.29 -10.63 -24.51
CA GLY A 277 -36.86 -10.57 -24.80
C GLY A 277 -36.08 -11.32 -23.72
N GLN A 278 -35.34 -12.35 -24.12
CA GLN A 278 -34.41 -13.03 -23.22
C GLN A 278 -33.08 -12.29 -23.21
N LEU A 279 -32.47 -12.17 -22.04
CA LEU A 279 -31.19 -11.52 -21.80
C LEU A 279 -30.16 -12.58 -21.41
N LEU A 280 -29.01 -12.57 -22.09
CA LEU A 280 -27.83 -13.32 -21.69
C LEU A 280 -26.97 -12.47 -20.74
N ASP A 281 -26.84 -12.88 -19.49
CA ASP A 281 -26.02 -12.25 -18.46
C ASP A 281 -24.79 -13.10 -18.12
N LEU A 282 -23.69 -12.43 -17.75
CA LEU A 282 -22.45 -13.04 -17.28
C LEU A 282 -22.43 -13.08 -15.76
N ILE A 283 -22.41 -14.27 -15.19
CA ILE A 283 -22.43 -14.44 -13.74
C ILE A 283 -21.02 -14.70 -13.22
N GLY A 284 -20.59 -13.85 -12.30
CA GLY A 284 -19.26 -13.92 -11.71
C GLY A 284 -19.13 -14.85 -10.50
N ARG A 285 -20.24 -15.24 -9.86
CA ARG A 285 -20.24 -16.03 -8.62
C ARG A 285 -19.90 -17.49 -8.91
N GLY A 286 -18.99 -18.05 -8.11
CA GLY A 286 -18.65 -19.47 -8.16
C GLY A 286 -17.63 -19.88 -9.22
N SER A 287 -17.21 -18.99 -10.13
CA SER A 287 -16.13 -19.37 -11.07
C SER A 287 -14.81 -19.55 -10.33
N LEU A 288 -14.10 -20.61 -10.69
CA LEU A 288 -12.76 -20.88 -10.22
C LEU A 288 -11.77 -19.85 -10.81
N LEU A 289 -10.83 -19.42 -9.99
CA LEU A 289 -9.66 -18.65 -10.39
C LEU A 289 -8.46 -19.59 -10.44
N THR A 290 -7.45 -19.22 -11.20
CA THR A 290 -6.12 -19.81 -11.14
C THR A 290 -5.21 -18.83 -10.43
N ARG A 291 -4.60 -19.26 -9.33
CA ARG A 291 -3.66 -18.44 -8.56
C ARG A 291 -2.23 -18.66 -9.05
N TRP A 292 -1.48 -17.57 -9.13
CA TRP A 292 -0.07 -17.54 -9.48
C TRP A 292 0.68 -16.65 -8.51
N SER A 293 1.77 -17.14 -7.93
CA SER A 293 2.67 -16.34 -7.09
C SER A 293 4.06 -16.27 -7.70
N ARG A 294 4.70 -15.10 -7.60
CA ARG A 294 6.08 -14.90 -8.06
C ARG A 294 7.10 -15.75 -7.29
N TYR A 295 6.70 -16.27 -6.12
CA TYR A 295 7.52 -17.08 -5.24
C TYR A 295 7.44 -18.57 -5.57
N ASP A 296 6.58 -18.96 -6.51
CA ASP A 296 6.37 -20.37 -6.89
C ASP A 296 7.36 -20.81 -8.00
N GLY A 297 8.45 -20.06 -8.19
CA GLY A 297 9.51 -20.32 -9.15
C GLY A 297 9.48 -19.42 -10.40
N GLU A 298 10.56 -19.45 -11.18
CA GLU A 298 10.76 -18.60 -12.36
C GLU A 298 9.61 -18.62 -13.38
N PRO A 299 9.02 -19.79 -13.74
CA PRO A 299 7.89 -19.82 -14.67
C PRO A 299 6.66 -19.04 -14.16
N ALA A 300 6.33 -19.18 -12.88
CA ALA A 300 5.20 -18.49 -12.24
C ALA A 300 5.49 -16.99 -12.10
N GLY A 301 6.70 -16.62 -11.68
CA GLY A 301 7.15 -15.22 -11.64
C GLY A 301 7.11 -14.54 -13.01
N GLY A 302 7.48 -15.25 -14.07
CA GLY A 302 7.35 -14.78 -15.44
C GLY A 302 5.89 -14.56 -15.87
N LEU A 303 4.96 -15.41 -15.41
CA LEU A 303 3.53 -15.26 -15.68
C LEU A 303 2.93 -14.07 -14.94
N VAL A 304 3.21 -13.94 -13.63
CA VAL A 304 2.77 -12.79 -12.81
C VAL A 304 3.19 -11.48 -13.48
N ARG A 305 4.46 -11.35 -13.88
CA ARG A 305 4.96 -10.16 -14.57
C ARG A 305 4.20 -9.86 -15.85
N ARG A 306 4.05 -10.85 -16.75
CA ARG A 306 3.30 -10.67 -18.01
C ARG A 306 1.85 -10.25 -17.78
N ARG A 307 1.22 -10.72 -16.70
CA ARG A 307 -0.17 -10.37 -16.37
C ARG A 307 -0.29 -8.97 -15.79
N CYS A 308 0.63 -8.55 -14.94
CA CYS A 308 0.71 -7.16 -14.50
C CYS A 308 0.97 -6.23 -15.70
N ASP A 309 1.95 -6.54 -16.56
CA ASP A 309 2.26 -5.76 -17.76
C ASP A 309 1.05 -5.65 -18.70
N PHE A 310 0.30 -6.75 -18.87
CA PHE A 310 -0.95 -6.77 -19.64
C PHE A 310 -2.03 -5.87 -19.02
N PHE A 311 -2.22 -5.93 -17.70
CA PHE A 311 -3.14 -5.05 -17.00
C PHE A 311 -2.75 -3.58 -17.20
N ASP A 312 -1.48 -3.23 -17.01
CA ASP A 312 -0.99 -1.84 -17.14
C ASP A 312 -1.12 -1.33 -18.57
N THR A 313 -0.84 -2.17 -19.58
CA THR A 313 -1.06 -1.83 -20.98
C THR A 313 -2.52 -1.46 -21.27
N LEU A 314 -3.46 -2.26 -20.74
CA LEU A 314 -4.88 -1.96 -20.88
C LEU A 314 -5.30 -0.74 -20.05
N TRP A 315 -4.72 -0.57 -18.87
CA TRP A 315 -4.96 0.56 -17.99
C TRP A 315 -4.63 1.89 -18.65
N ASP A 316 -3.48 1.97 -19.32
CA ASP A 316 -3.02 3.16 -20.00
C ASP A 316 -3.86 3.49 -21.24
N ALA A 317 -4.39 2.47 -21.91
CA ALA A 317 -5.32 2.64 -23.03
C ALA A 317 -6.77 2.91 -22.59
N ALA A 318 -7.12 2.68 -21.32
CA ALA A 318 -8.48 2.74 -20.82
C ALA A 318 -8.96 4.18 -20.57
N LYS A 319 -10.25 4.41 -20.81
CA LYS A 319 -10.92 5.68 -20.51
C LYS A 319 -11.26 5.77 -19.03
N ARG A 320 -10.87 6.84 -18.36
CA ARG A 320 -11.26 7.08 -16.96
C ARG A 320 -12.78 7.24 -16.82
N LEU A 321 -13.34 6.58 -15.81
CA LEU A 321 -14.73 6.77 -15.38
C LEU A 321 -14.78 7.96 -14.40
N GLU A 322 -14.82 9.15 -14.99
CA GLU A 322 -14.81 10.51 -14.42
C GLU A 322 -16.17 10.89 -13.74
N PRO A 323 -16.21 11.92 -12.86
CA PRO A 323 -15.35 13.10 -12.98
C PRO A 323 -14.52 13.52 -11.77
N GLU A 324 -13.33 14.03 -12.05
CA GLU A 324 -12.54 14.87 -11.16
C GLU A 324 -13.30 16.18 -10.93
N PRO A 325 -13.70 16.55 -9.68
CA PRO A 325 -14.01 17.93 -9.40
C PRO A 325 -12.70 18.73 -9.45
N ALA A 326 -12.65 19.74 -10.31
CA ALA A 326 -11.56 20.71 -10.33
C ALA A 326 -11.32 21.30 -8.93
N PRO A 327 -10.05 21.61 -8.57
CA PRO A 327 -9.76 22.32 -7.33
C PRO A 327 -10.47 23.68 -7.38
N SER A 328 -11.45 23.91 -6.50
CA SER A 328 -11.95 25.26 -6.27
C SER A 328 -10.81 26.04 -5.62
N GLY A 329 -10.14 26.83 -6.45
CA GLY A 329 -8.94 27.59 -6.10
C GLY A 329 -9.16 28.53 -4.93
N SER A 330 -8.10 28.68 -4.14
CA SER A 330 -7.86 29.88 -3.36
C SER A 330 -7.62 31.06 -4.30
N GLY A 331 -8.28 32.18 -4.05
CA GLY A 331 -7.77 33.51 -4.38
C GLY A 331 -8.49 34.26 -5.51
N ALA A 332 -9.49 35.05 -5.14
CA ALA A 332 -9.40 36.51 -5.16
C ALA A 332 -10.37 37.08 -4.10
#